data_AF-A0A2J6HCU9-F1
#
_entry.id   AF-A0A2J6HCU9-F1
#
_cell.length_a   1.000
_cell.length_b   1.000
_cell.length_c   1.000
_cell.angle_alpha   90.00
_cell.angle_beta   90.00
_cell.angle_gamma   90.00
#
_symmetry.space_group_name_H-M   'P 1'
#
loop_
_entity.id
_entity.type
_entity.pdbx_description
1 polymer ?
#
loop_
_entity_poly.entity_id
_entity_poly.type
_entity_poly.pdbx_seq_one_letter_code
_entity_poly.pdbx_strand_id
1 'polypeptide(L)'
;KKKWLHVFLSAAFIGLGIMTKGPVALLIFALTLFAWLVFSRKWKTVFNLRFIGIYIGTVALIGGFWFILQILSGKAYLIMEFIEYQIRLFTKKDAGHGGFLFYHFVILFIGMFPASIFALSSFRKFKDDTESQSKFRHWMMISFWVVLILFTIVKTKIIHYSSFCYFPLSFLAVYSIYQFNEKKVKFRNWQKTVLIFMGTVLGLAVIGMNYFMANIQSFIEKGWIKDKFAEANFQADVHWSGFEFLIGVFLIFTVIFSIWYFRRNIIKLSVSLFTGTMLFTAVWLIVVTPKIEGYTQNAAIEFFESHKGEDVIMGVWGYKSYAHHFYFQMPVPDENYPFEEENLYQPWPKTTYISTKITKMEEFETQFPEFQLLYTKNGFAFYKKAAE
;
A
#
# COMPACT_ATOMS: atom_id res chain seq x y z
N LYS A 1 -23.20 16.14 -27.83
CA LYS A 1 -21.90 16.72 -27.40
C LYS A 1 -21.44 16.14 -26.06
N LYS A 2 -22.20 16.25 -24.95
CA LYS A 2 -21.81 15.71 -23.62
C LYS A 2 -21.51 14.20 -23.59
N LYS A 3 -22.30 13.36 -24.29
CA LYS A 3 -22.06 11.90 -24.34
C LYS A 3 -20.65 11.53 -24.80
N TRP A 4 -20.21 12.07 -25.94
CA TRP A 4 -18.90 11.73 -26.50
C TRP A 4 -17.74 12.28 -25.67
N LEU A 5 -17.93 13.43 -25.01
CA LEU A 5 -16.97 13.93 -24.03
C LEU A 5 -16.80 12.94 -22.87
N HIS A 6 -17.88 12.37 -22.32
CA HIS A 6 -17.76 11.36 -21.26
C HIS A 6 -17.08 10.06 -21.73
N VAL A 7 -17.31 9.65 -22.97
CA VAL A 7 -16.61 8.49 -23.57
C VAL A 7 -15.12 8.77 -23.65
N PHE A 8 -14.74 9.93 -24.20
CA PHE A 8 -13.36 10.36 -24.29
C PHE A 8 -12.70 10.45 -22.92
N LEU A 9 -13.32 11.15 -21.95
CA LEU A 9 -12.78 11.29 -20.60
C LEU A 9 -12.64 9.94 -19.89
N SER A 10 -13.62 9.04 -20.04
CA SER A 10 -13.52 7.68 -19.50
C SER A 10 -12.34 6.91 -20.10
N ALA A 11 -12.19 6.93 -21.42
CA ALA A 11 -11.08 6.30 -22.11
C ALA A 11 -9.73 6.92 -21.72
N ALA A 12 -9.67 8.24 -21.58
CA ALA A 12 -8.48 8.96 -21.16
C ALA A 12 -8.07 8.59 -19.73
N PHE A 13 -9.01 8.49 -18.78
CA PHE A 13 -8.70 8.06 -17.42
C PHE A 13 -8.26 6.59 -17.35
N ILE A 14 -8.78 5.70 -18.20
CA ILE A 14 -8.24 4.34 -18.31
C ILE A 14 -6.82 4.37 -18.91
N GLY A 15 -6.57 5.18 -19.95
CA GLY A 15 -5.23 5.38 -20.51
C GLY A 15 -4.23 5.88 -19.46
N LEU A 16 -4.60 6.88 -18.66
CA LEU A 16 -3.79 7.35 -17.53
C LEU A 16 -3.61 6.26 -16.47
N GLY A 17 -4.62 5.45 -16.21
CA GLY A 17 -4.50 4.27 -15.35
C GLY A 17 -3.43 3.28 -15.84
N ILE A 18 -3.37 3.05 -17.16
CA ILE A 18 -2.33 2.22 -17.79
C ILE A 18 -0.96 2.87 -17.63
N MET A 19 -0.83 4.19 -17.80
CA MET A 19 0.44 4.87 -17.58
C MET A 19 0.91 4.83 -16.11
N THR A 20 -0.02 4.78 -15.15
CA THR A 20 0.30 4.79 -13.72
C THR A 20 0.59 3.41 -13.14
N LYS A 21 -0.20 2.39 -13.51
CA LYS A 21 -0.10 1.02 -12.93
C LYS A 21 0.04 -0.08 -13.97
N GLY A 22 0.21 0.26 -15.24
CA GLY A 22 0.39 -0.71 -16.31
C GLY A 22 -0.92 -1.41 -16.72
N PRO A 23 -0.81 -2.58 -17.38
CA PRO A 23 -1.95 -3.25 -18.03
C PRO A 23 -3.05 -3.70 -17.06
N VAL A 24 -2.76 -3.79 -15.76
CA VAL A 24 -3.75 -4.16 -14.74
C VAL A 24 -4.93 -3.18 -14.71
N ALA A 25 -4.71 -1.89 -15.00
CA ALA A 25 -5.78 -0.90 -15.07
C ALA A 25 -6.79 -1.25 -16.17
N LEU A 26 -6.29 -1.63 -17.35
CA LEU A 26 -7.12 -2.08 -18.47
C LEU A 26 -7.81 -3.40 -18.14
N LEU A 27 -7.11 -4.33 -17.51
CA LEU A 27 -7.66 -5.62 -17.09
C LEU A 27 -8.85 -5.44 -16.13
N ILE A 28 -8.69 -4.63 -15.09
CA ILE A 28 -9.76 -4.34 -14.12
C ILE A 28 -10.96 -3.72 -14.83
N PHE A 29 -10.73 -2.74 -15.71
CA PHE A 29 -11.79 -2.12 -16.50
C PHE A 29 -12.52 -3.14 -17.38
N ALA A 30 -11.77 -3.96 -18.13
CA ALA A 30 -12.32 -4.95 -19.05
C ALA A 30 -13.14 -6.01 -18.32
N LEU A 31 -12.63 -6.53 -17.20
CA LEU A 31 -13.35 -7.51 -16.37
C LEU A 31 -14.63 -6.91 -15.75
N THR A 32 -14.56 -5.66 -15.29
CA THR A 32 -15.73 -4.94 -14.74
C THR A 32 -16.78 -4.71 -15.81
N LEU A 33 -16.37 -4.24 -17.00
CA LEU A 33 -17.26 -4.04 -18.13
C LEU A 33 -17.89 -5.36 -18.59
N PHE A 34 -17.08 -6.42 -18.69
CA PHE A 34 -17.54 -7.75 -19.07
C PHE A 34 -18.58 -8.29 -18.08
N ALA A 35 -18.29 -8.24 -16.78
CA ALA A 35 -19.23 -8.65 -15.75
C ALA A 35 -20.53 -7.83 -15.82
N TRP A 36 -20.43 -6.51 -16.01
CA TRP A 36 -21.61 -5.66 -16.19
C TRP A 36 -22.43 -6.01 -17.44
N LEU A 37 -21.78 -6.35 -18.56
CA LEU A 37 -22.44 -6.79 -19.79
C LEU A 37 -23.19 -8.10 -19.59
N VAL A 38 -22.58 -9.07 -18.90
CA VAL A 38 -23.20 -10.36 -18.55
C VAL A 38 -24.45 -10.15 -17.69
N PHE A 39 -24.36 -9.33 -16.64
CA PHE A 39 -25.49 -9.08 -15.74
C PHE A 39 -26.59 -8.21 -16.36
N SER A 40 -26.22 -7.19 -17.13
CA SER A 40 -27.20 -6.26 -17.72
C SER A 40 -27.84 -6.79 -19.01
N ARG A 41 -27.19 -7.75 -19.69
CA ARG A 41 -27.54 -8.26 -21.02
C ARG A 41 -27.61 -7.17 -22.11
N LYS A 42 -26.98 -6.00 -21.90
CA LYS A 42 -27.05 -4.82 -22.79
C LYS A 42 -25.92 -4.73 -23.81
N TRP A 43 -25.51 -5.85 -24.41
CA TRP A 43 -24.39 -5.97 -25.35
C TRP A 43 -24.42 -4.95 -26.51
N LYS A 44 -25.59 -4.72 -27.11
CA LYS A 44 -25.76 -3.77 -28.24
C LYS A 44 -25.38 -2.31 -27.91
N THR A 45 -25.31 -1.95 -26.63
CA THR A 45 -24.97 -0.58 -26.19
C THR A 45 -23.48 -0.28 -26.33
N VAL A 46 -22.62 -1.31 -26.22
CA VAL A 46 -21.16 -1.17 -26.24
C VAL A 46 -20.58 -1.40 -27.64
N PHE A 47 -21.22 -2.26 -28.45
CA PHE A 47 -20.80 -2.55 -29.83
C PHE A 47 -21.18 -1.49 -30.86
N ASN A 48 -21.07 -0.21 -30.50
CA ASN A 48 -21.19 0.89 -31.45
C ASN A 48 -19.79 1.25 -31.98
N LEU A 49 -19.59 1.16 -33.30
CA LEU A 49 -18.29 1.43 -33.93
C LEU A 49 -17.70 2.79 -33.58
N ARG A 50 -18.53 3.85 -33.49
CA ARG A 50 -18.06 5.19 -33.09
C ARG A 50 -17.61 5.21 -31.63
N PHE A 51 -18.32 4.51 -30.75
CA PHE A 51 -17.91 4.36 -29.34
C PHE A 51 -16.58 3.62 -29.23
N ILE A 52 -16.48 2.45 -29.88
CA ILE A 52 -15.28 1.63 -29.86
C ILE A 52 -14.09 2.40 -30.44
N GLY A 53 -14.26 3.06 -31.58
CA GLY A 53 -13.19 3.83 -32.22
C GLY A 53 -12.65 4.95 -31.34
N ILE A 54 -13.55 5.75 -30.73
CA ILE A 54 -13.13 6.80 -29.79
C ILE A 54 -12.45 6.19 -28.56
N TYR A 55 -13.00 5.11 -28.00
CA TYR A 55 -12.48 4.51 -26.77
C TYR A 55 -11.11 3.88 -26.98
N ILE A 56 -10.97 2.99 -27.97
CA ILE A 56 -9.71 2.33 -28.31
C ILE A 56 -8.69 3.35 -28.78
N GLY A 57 -9.06 4.28 -29.67
CA GLY A 57 -8.15 5.31 -30.14
C GLY A 57 -7.59 6.17 -29.00
N THR A 58 -8.44 6.56 -28.05
CA THR A 58 -8.02 7.36 -26.89
C THR A 58 -7.15 6.56 -25.92
N VAL A 59 -7.51 5.30 -25.61
CA VAL A 59 -6.70 4.42 -24.76
C VAL A 59 -5.35 4.10 -25.41
N ALA A 60 -5.32 3.82 -26.71
CA ALA A 60 -4.09 3.55 -27.44
C ALA A 60 -3.18 4.78 -27.49
N LEU A 61 -3.74 5.97 -27.70
CA LEU A 61 -2.97 7.21 -27.71
C LEU A 61 -2.39 7.55 -26.33
N ILE A 62 -3.22 7.54 -25.29
CA ILE A 62 -2.82 7.96 -23.95
C ILE A 62 -2.10 6.82 -23.22
N GLY A 63 -2.76 5.67 -23.08
CA GLY A 63 -2.19 4.50 -22.39
C GLY A 63 -1.04 3.85 -23.15
N GLY A 64 -1.03 3.94 -24.48
CA GLY A 64 0.07 3.46 -25.32
C GLY A 64 1.24 4.42 -25.43
N PHE A 65 1.14 5.66 -24.92
CA PHE A 65 2.15 6.71 -25.13
C PHE A 65 3.56 6.26 -24.74
N TRP A 66 3.73 5.71 -23.53
CA TRP A 66 5.02 5.23 -23.06
C TRP A 66 5.55 4.07 -23.91
N PHE A 67 4.69 3.11 -24.26
CA PHE A 67 5.07 1.97 -25.10
C PHE A 67 5.51 2.41 -26.50
N ILE A 68 4.77 3.34 -27.11
CA ILE A 68 5.10 3.92 -28.42
C ILE A 68 6.46 4.61 -28.35
N LEU A 69 6.72 5.42 -27.31
CA LEU A 69 8.02 6.08 -27.14
C LEU A 69 9.18 5.09 -26.98
N GLN A 70 9.01 4.02 -26.19
CA GLN A 70 10.07 3.01 -26.04
C GLN A 70 10.37 2.29 -27.36
N ILE A 71 9.34 1.94 -28.15
CA ILE A 71 9.52 1.32 -29.47
C ILE A 71 10.26 2.27 -30.42
N LEU A 72 9.81 3.53 -30.52
CA LEU A 72 10.43 4.52 -31.40
C LEU A 72 11.87 4.86 -30.99
N SER A 73 12.20 4.70 -29.70
CA SER A 73 13.56 4.90 -29.18
C SER A 73 14.45 3.66 -29.28
N GLY A 74 13.99 2.58 -29.93
CA GLY A 74 14.73 1.32 -30.05
C GLY A 74 14.79 0.46 -28.78
N LYS A 75 14.05 0.84 -27.72
CA LYS A 75 14.05 0.18 -26.40
C LYS A 75 12.88 -0.79 -26.22
N ALA A 76 12.50 -1.50 -27.28
CA ALA A 76 11.39 -2.45 -27.23
C ALA A 76 11.61 -3.60 -26.21
N TYR A 77 12.87 -3.94 -25.91
CA TYR A 77 13.21 -4.95 -24.90
C TYR A 77 12.69 -4.59 -23.50
N LEU A 78 12.67 -3.30 -23.11
CA LEU A 78 12.10 -2.85 -21.83
C LEU A 78 10.61 -3.17 -21.69
N ILE A 79 9.89 -3.18 -22.82
CA ILE A 79 8.47 -3.56 -22.82
C ILE A 79 8.34 -5.06 -22.51
N MET A 80 9.21 -5.89 -23.09
CA MET A 80 9.22 -7.33 -22.83
C MET A 80 9.56 -7.64 -21.38
N GLU A 81 10.61 -7.01 -20.84
CA GLU A 81 10.98 -7.13 -19.42
C GLU A 81 9.83 -6.69 -18.50
N PHE A 82 9.17 -5.59 -18.84
CA PHE A 82 8.01 -5.11 -18.11
C PHE A 82 6.86 -6.13 -18.12
N ILE A 83 6.54 -6.73 -19.27
CA ILE A 83 5.50 -7.76 -19.38
C ILE A 83 5.87 -9.01 -18.57
N GLU A 84 7.11 -9.48 -18.69
CA GLU A 84 7.61 -10.62 -17.92
C GLU A 84 7.54 -10.37 -16.42
N TYR A 85 7.85 -9.15 -15.98
CA TYR A 85 7.70 -8.74 -14.58
C TYR A 85 6.24 -8.81 -14.12
N GLN A 86 5.27 -8.34 -14.92
CA GLN A 86 3.85 -8.47 -14.59
C GLN A 86 3.41 -9.94 -14.48
N ILE A 87 3.88 -10.80 -15.38
CA ILE A 87 3.59 -12.25 -15.34
C ILE A 87 4.19 -12.88 -14.08
N ARG A 88 5.41 -12.48 -13.71
CA ARG A 88 6.10 -12.96 -12.50
C ARG A 88 5.31 -12.58 -11.24
N LEU A 89 4.86 -11.32 -11.12
CA LEU A 89 4.04 -10.86 -10.00
C LEU A 89 2.71 -11.64 -9.88
N PHE A 90 2.12 -12.02 -11.02
CA PHE A 90 0.89 -12.80 -11.05
C PHE A 90 1.10 -14.26 -10.61
N THR A 91 2.18 -14.89 -11.07
CA THR A 91 2.41 -16.35 -10.97
C THR A 91 3.23 -16.78 -9.75
N LYS A 92 4.20 -15.96 -9.32
CA LYS A 92 5.11 -16.28 -8.22
C LYS A 92 4.76 -15.44 -6.98
N LYS A 93 5.09 -15.97 -5.81
CA LYS A 93 5.07 -15.20 -4.55
C LYS A 93 6.34 -14.36 -4.54
N ASP A 94 6.26 -13.13 -5.04
CA ASP A 94 7.44 -12.27 -5.07
C ASP A 94 7.72 -11.67 -3.67
N ALA A 95 9.00 -11.45 -3.37
CA ALA A 95 9.49 -10.76 -2.16
C ALA A 95 8.84 -11.19 -0.81
N GLY A 96 8.50 -12.47 -0.65
CA GLY A 96 7.88 -12.98 0.59
C GLY A 96 6.40 -12.59 0.79
N HIS A 97 5.78 -11.93 -0.19
CA HIS A 97 4.39 -11.47 -0.13
C HIS A 97 3.38 -12.56 -0.50
N GLY A 98 3.54 -13.77 0.04
CA GLY A 98 2.64 -14.89 -0.31
C GLY A 98 1.20 -14.70 0.15
N GLY A 99 1.00 -14.11 1.36
CA GLY A 99 -0.29 -13.86 2.03
C GLY A 99 -1.28 -15.05 2.09
N PHE A 100 -2.32 -14.98 2.92
CA PHE A 100 -3.39 -16.01 2.93
C PHE A 100 -4.50 -15.69 1.92
N LEU A 101 -5.44 -16.61 1.68
CA LEU A 101 -6.49 -16.46 0.65
C LEU A 101 -7.37 -15.22 0.88
N PHE A 102 -7.80 -14.99 2.13
CA PHE A 102 -8.66 -13.87 2.52
C PHE A 102 -7.88 -12.59 2.90
N TYR A 103 -6.61 -12.48 2.50
CA TYR A 103 -5.75 -11.35 2.86
C TYR A 103 -6.40 -10.00 2.55
N HIS A 104 -6.84 -9.78 1.30
CA HIS A 104 -7.46 -8.51 0.91
C HIS A 104 -8.83 -8.27 1.54
N PHE A 105 -9.55 -9.33 1.94
CA PHE A 105 -10.79 -9.17 2.71
C PHE A 105 -10.50 -8.55 4.08
N VAL A 106 -9.48 -9.06 4.77
CA VAL A 106 -9.08 -8.53 6.09
C VAL A 106 -8.50 -7.13 5.97
N ILE A 107 -7.61 -6.89 4.99
CA ILE A 107 -7.03 -5.57 4.75
C ILE A 107 -8.11 -4.53 4.47
N LEU A 108 -9.10 -4.82 3.62
CA LEU A 108 -10.19 -3.87 3.36
C LEU A 108 -11.13 -3.72 4.55
N PHE A 109 -11.42 -4.81 5.27
CA PHE A 109 -12.34 -4.77 6.40
C PHE A 109 -11.78 -3.91 7.54
N ILE A 110 -10.50 -4.05 7.85
CA ILE A 110 -9.81 -3.26 8.89
C ILE A 110 -9.41 -1.89 8.36
N GLY A 111 -8.73 -1.83 7.22
CA GLY A 111 -8.15 -0.60 6.65
C GLY A 111 -9.18 0.42 6.17
N MET A 112 -10.43 0.03 5.98
CA MET A 112 -11.54 0.94 5.67
C MET A 112 -12.54 1.10 6.81
N PHE A 113 -12.18 0.73 8.04
CA PHE A 113 -13.00 1.08 9.19
C PHE A 113 -13.20 2.62 9.25
N PRO A 114 -14.44 3.13 9.42
CA PRO A 114 -15.70 2.42 9.69
C PRO A 114 -16.54 2.13 8.42
N ALA A 115 -16.14 2.62 7.24
CA ALA A 115 -16.85 2.44 5.97
C ALA A 115 -17.12 0.96 5.65
N SER A 116 -16.15 0.08 5.89
CA SER A 116 -16.29 -1.36 5.66
C SER A 116 -17.54 -1.94 6.34
N ILE A 117 -17.84 -1.52 7.57
CA ILE A 117 -18.98 -2.04 8.36
C ILE A 117 -20.30 -1.46 7.88
N PHE A 118 -20.32 -0.18 7.48
CA PHE A 118 -21.51 0.41 6.86
C PHE A 118 -21.81 -0.24 5.51
N ALA A 119 -20.78 -0.47 4.70
CA ALA A 119 -20.89 -1.10 3.39
C ALA A 119 -21.41 -2.54 3.46
N LEU A 120 -21.22 -3.29 4.55
CA LEU A 120 -21.76 -4.65 4.68
C LEU A 120 -23.28 -4.73 4.46
N SER A 121 -24.02 -3.68 4.81
CA SER A 121 -25.45 -3.65 4.53
C SER A 121 -25.73 -3.58 3.03
N SER A 122 -24.90 -2.87 2.25
CA SER A 122 -25.08 -2.62 0.80
C SER A 122 -25.15 -3.89 -0.06
N PHE A 123 -24.62 -5.02 0.44
CA PHE A 123 -24.65 -6.30 -0.24
C PHE A 123 -26.02 -6.99 -0.20
N ARG A 124 -26.97 -6.46 0.59
CA ARG A 124 -28.36 -6.90 0.58
C ARG A 124 -29.13 -6.23 -0.57
N LYS A 125 -30.28 -6.79 -0.95
CA LYS A 125 -31.15 -6.14 -1.93
C LYS A 125 -31.80 -4.89 -1.31
N PHE A 126 -31.55 -3.72 -1.90
CA PHE A 126 -32.27 -2.49 -1.60
C PHE A 126 -33.08 -2.02 -2.80
N LYS A 127 -34.21 -1.37 -2.52
CA LYS A 127 -34.92 -0.59 -3.52
C LYS A 127 -34.13 0.70 -3.78
N ASP A 128 -33.68 0.85 -5.01
CA ASP A 128 -33.07 2.11 -5.50
C ASP A 128 -34.19 3.10 -5.84
N ASP A 129 -33.90 4.39 -5.64
CA ASP A 129 -34.85 5.47 -5.93
C ASP A 129 -34.86 5.85 -7.40
N THR A 130 -33.70 5.72 -8.06
CA THR A 130 -33.54 6.11 -9.47
C THR A 130 -32.76 5.05 -10.26
N GLU A 131 -32.99 4.99 -11.56
CA GLU A 131 -32.24 4.11 -12.46
C GLU A 131 -30.74 4.46 -12.46
N SER A 132 -30.39 5.74 -12.32
CA SER A 132 -29.00 6.21 -12.25
C SER A 132 -28.29 5.69 -11.00
N GLN A 133 -28.94 5.82 -9.83
CA GLN A 133 -28.43 5.27 -8.57
C GLN A 133 -28.26 3.76 -8.67
N SER A 134 -29.23 3.06 -9.25
CA SER A 134 -29.14 1.62 -9.46
C SER A 134 -27.95 1.26 -10.35
N LYS A 135 -27.78 1.92 -11.50
CA LYS A 135 -26.64 1.69 -12.41
C LYS A 135 -25.31 1.91 -11.70
N PHE A 136 -25.17 3.03 -10.99
CA PHE A 136 -23.92 3.35 -10.29
C PHE A 136 -23.61 2.36 -9.17
N ARG A 137 -24.62 1.97 -8.37
CA ARG A 137 -24.47 0.93 -7.35
C ARG A 137 -24.02 -0.40 -7.95
N HIS A 138 -24.60 -0.83 -9.07
CA HIS A 138 -24.16 -2.06 -9.75
C HIS A 138 -22.70 -1.95 -10.22
N TRP A 139 -22.30 -0.81 -10.80
CA TRP A 139 -20.90 -0.60 -11.18
C TRP A 139 -19.96 -0.69 -9.99
N MET A 140 -20.28 -0.04 -8.86
CA MET A 140 -19.45 -0.08 -7.65
C MET A 140 -19.36 -1.50 -7.06
N MET A 141 -20.49 -2.22 -7.02
CA MET A 141 -20.53 -3.62 -6.56
C MET A 141 -19.70 -4.56 -7.44
N ILE A 142 -19.85 -4.44 -8.77
CA ILE A 142 -19.09 -5.27 -9.72
C ILE A 142 -17.61 -4.95 -9.59
N SER A 143 -17.23 -3.66 -9.57
CA SER A 143 -15.82 -3.26 -9.50
C SER A 143 -15.18 -3.73 -8.18
N PHE A 144 -15.90 -3.64 -7.06
CA PHE A 144 -15.47 -4.19 -5.78
C PHE A 144 -15.16 -5.69 -5.88
N TRP A 145 -16.10 -6.49 -6.38
CA TRP A 145 -15.90 -7.94 -6.47
C TRP A 145 -14.85 -8.34 -7.50
N VAL A 146 -14.80 -7.67 -8.65
CA VAL A 146 -13.77 -7.91 -9.67
C VAL A 146 -12.38 -7.69 -9.09
N VAL A 147 -12.14 -6.55 -8.46
CA VAL A 147 -10.83 -6.23 -7.87
C VAL A 147 -10.51 -7.18 -6.72
N LEU A 148 -11.47 -7.43 -5.83
CA LEU A 148 -11.25 -8.30 -4.67
C LEU A 148 -10.93 -9.73 -5.10
N ILE A 149 -11.69 -10.30 -6.04
CA ILE A 149 -11.46 -11.66 -6.56
C ILE A 149 -10.15 -11.72 -7.33
N LEU A 150 -9.87 -10.74 -8.19
CA LEU A 150 -8.63 -10.68 -8.96
C LEU A 150 -7.40 -10.75 -8.04
N PHE A 151 -7.33 -9.87 -7.03
CA PHE A 151 -6.19 -9.85 -6.11
C PHE A 151 -6.19 -10.96 -5.05
N THR A 152 -7.32 -11.66 -4.86
CA THR A 152 -7.34 -12.93 -4.12
C THR A 152 -6.67 -14.06 -4.93
N ILE A 153 -6.78 -14.05 -6.26
CA ILE A 153 -6.18 -15.06 -7.15
C ILE A 153 -4.67 -14.80 -7.33
N VAL A 154 -4.27 -13.53 -7.44
CA VAL A 154 -2.86 -13.12 -7.58
C VAL A 154 -2.03 -13.67 -6.42
N LYS A 155 -0.86 -14.25 -6.73
CA LYS A 155 0.00 -14.88 -5.73
C LYS A 155 0.74 -13.87 -4.84
N THR A 156 1.15 -12.74 -5.41
CA THR A 156 1.77 -11.63 -4.69
C THR A 156 0.71 -10.76 -4.01
N LYS A 157 0.72 -10.69 -2.68
CA LYS A 157 -0.27 -9.97 -1.87
C LYS A 157 0.37 -8.79 -1.15
N ILE A 158 0.25 -7.61 -1.76
CA ILE A 158 0.69 -6.34 -1.18
C ILE A 158 -0.54 -5.55 -0.73
N ILE A 159 -0.49 -4.98 0.48
CA ILE A 159 -1.62 -4.27 1.14
C ILE A 159 -2.39 -3.37 0.16
N HIS A 160 -1.68 -2.57 -0.62
CA HIS A 160 -2.28 -1.54 -1.48
C HIS A 160 -2.85 -2.07 -2.82
N TYR A 161 -2.70 -3.35 -3.17
CA TYR A 161 -3.25 -3.89 -4.42
C TYR A 161 -4.78 -3.79 -4.47
N SER A 162 -5.45 -4.01 -3.34
CA SER A 162 -6.90 -3.83 -3.23
C SER A 162 -7.34 -2.37 -3.04
N SER A 163 -6.44 -1.38 -3.12
CA SER A 163 -6.77 0.03 -2.84
C SER A 163 -7.83 0.62 -3.76
N PHE A 164 -8.00 0.09 -4.98
CA PHE A 164 -9.11 0.49 -5.83
C PHE A 164 -10.47 0.27 -5.16
N CYS A 165 -10.60 -0.76 -4.30
CA CYS A 165 -11.82 -1.03 -3.54
C CYS A 165 -12.17 0.09 -2.54
N TYR A 166 -11.28 1.05 -2.29
CA TYR A 166 -11.58 2.19 -1.43
C TYR A 166 -12.74 3.03 -1.93
N PHE A 167 -12.81 3.23 -3.26
CA PHE A 167 -13.90 3.95 -3.90
C PHE A 167 -15.26 3.24 -3.79
N PRO A 168 -15.42 1.98 -4.25
CA PRO A 168 -16.71 1.31 -4.16
C PRO A 168 -17.12 1.07 -2.71
N LEU A 169 -16.20 0.73 -1.78
CA LEU A 169 -16.58 0.56 -0.37
C LEU A 169 -17.07 1.86 0.27
N SER A 170 -16.39 2.98 0.02
CA SER A 170 -16.84 4.29 0.54
C SER A 170 -18.20 4.68 -0.03
N PHE A 171 -18.43 4.46 -1.34
CA PHE A 171 -19.74 4.67 -1.94
C PHE A 171 -20.82 3.78 -1.31
N LEU A 172 -20.55 2.49 -1.16
CA LEU A 172 -21.48 1.51 -0.59
C LEU A 172 -21.80 1.78 0.88
N ALA A 173 -20.83 2.31 1.64
CA ALA A 173 -21.01 2.79 2.99
C ALA A 173 -21.99 3.98 3.04
N VAL A 174 -21.73 5.02 2.25
CA VAL A 174 -22.60 6.21 2.15
C VAL A 174 -24.00 5.84 1.66
N TYR A 175 -24.09 4.95 0.67
CA TYR A 175 -25.36 4.42 0.18
C TYR A 175 -26.14 3.74 1.31
N SER A 176 -25.49 2.90 2.13
CA SER A 176 -26.14 2.24 3.27
C SER A 176 -26.59 3.25 4.33
N ILE A 177 -25.77 4.27 4.62
CA ILE A 177 -26.10 5.36 5.55
C ILE A 177 -27.33 6.13 5.08
N TYR A 178 -27.40 6.46 3.78
CA TYR A 178 -28.56 7.10 3.17
C TYR A 178 -29.82 6.25 3.35
N GLN A 179 -29.76 4.94 3.07
CA GLN A 179 -30.91 4.04 3.24
C GLN A 179 -31.34 3.89 4.71
N PHE A 180 -30.41 4.03 5.67
CA PHE A 180 -30.74 4.07 7.09
C PHE A 180 -31.43 5.38 7.48
N ASN A 181 -30.98 6.51 6.94
CA ASN A 181 -31.56 7.82 7.19
C ASN A 181 -33.01 7.90 6.69
N GLU A 182 -33.23 7.39 5.47
CA GLU A 182 -34.56 7.28 4.86
C GLU A 182 -35.44 6.19 5.50
N LYS A 183 -34.97 5.51 6.55
CA LYS A 183 -35.66 4.42 7.26
C LYS A 183 -36.07 3.23 6.37
N LYS A 184 -35.50 3.13 5.16
CA LYS A 184 -35.73 2.02 4.22
C LYS A 184 -35.11 0.72 4.73
N VAL A 185 -34.01 0.83 5.48
CA VAL A 185 -33.37 -0.30 6.17
C VAL A 185 -33.01 0.09 7.60
N LYS A 186 -33.10 -0.88 8.51
CA LYS A 186 -32.73 -0.68 9.92
C LYS A 186 -31.23 -0.83 10.11
N PHE A 187 -30.61 0.15 10.79
CA PHE A 187 -29.28 0.01 11.35
C PHE A 187 -29.32 -0.94 12.55
N ARG A 188 -28.72 -2.13 12.41
CA ARG A 188 -28.91 -3.26 13.35
C ARG A 188 -27.88 -3.24 14.48
N ASN A 189 -28.21 -3.90 15.59
CA ASN A 189 -27.33 -3.98 16.76
C ASN A 189 -26.00 -4.68 16.44
N TRP A 190 -25.96 -5.70 15.58
CA TRP A 190 -24.71 -6.35 15.19
C TRP A 190 -23.71 -5.37 14.55
N GLN A 191 -24.18 -4.37 13.78
CA GLN A 191 -23.29 -3.36 13.19
C GLN A 191 -22.66 -2.50 14.28
N LYS A 192 -23.43 -2.14 15.31
CA LYS A 192 -22.91 -1.42 16.49
C LYS A 192 -21.89 -2.27 17.23
N THR A 193 -22.18 -3.55 17.44
CA THR A 193 -21.26 -4.48 18.10
C THR A 193 -19.95 -4.61 17.33
N VAL A 194 -20.01 -4.78 16.00
CA VAL A 194 -18.81 -4.87 15.16
C VAL A 194 -18.04 -3.54 15.12
N LEU A 195 -18.74 -2.40 15.11
CA LEU A 195 -18.09 -1.08 15.21
C LEU A 195 -17.33 -0.93 16.53
N ILE A 196 -17.97 -1.25 17.66
CA ILE A 196 -17.34 -1.20 18.99
C ILE A 196 -16.16 -2.17 19.04
N PHE A 197 -16.37 -3.43 18.64
CA PHE A 197 -15.32 -4.44 18.65
C PHE A 197 -14.10 -4.00 17.84
N MET A 198 -14.30 -3.55 16.59
CA MET A 198 -13.20 -3.13 15.72
C MET A 198 -12.50 -1.89 16.26
N GLY A 199 -13.25 -0.87 16.70
CA GLY A 199 -12.69 0.33 17.32
C GLY A 199 -11.88 0.02 18.57
N THR A 200 -12.39 -0.88 19.41
CA THR A 200 -11.70 -1.37 20.62
C THR A 200 -10.44 -2.15 20.28
N VAL A 201 -10.49 -3.10 19.34
CA VAL A 201 -9.31 -3.87 18.93
C VAL A 201 -8.22 -2.97 18.36
N LEU A 202 -8.57 -2.02 17.47
CA LEU A 202 -7.62 -1.07 16.92
C LEU A 202 -7.04 -0.14 17.98
N GLY A 203 -7.88 0.39 18.87
CA GLY A 203 -7.41 1.24 19.96
C GLY A 203 -6.51 0.49 20.96
N LEU A 204 -6.87 -0.74 21.30
CA LEU A 204 -6.06 -1.60 22.17
C LEU A 204 -4.75 -2.01 21.51
N ALA A 205 -4.71 -2.21 20.19
CA ALA A 205 -3.45 -2.47 19.49
C ALA A 205 -2.47 -1.29 19.64
N VAL A 206 -2.96 -0.05 19.57
CA VAL A 206 -2.15 1.16 19.79
C VAL A 206 -1.69 1.28 21.23
N ILE A 207 -2.60 1.06 22.20
CA ILE A 207 -2.26 1.09 23.63
C ILE A 207 -1.23 -0.01 23.95
N GLY A 208 -1.46 -1.21 23.44
CA GLY A 208 -0.57 -2.37 23.60
C GLY A 208 0.79 -2.15 22.95
N MET A 209 0.84 -1.50 21.78
CA MET A 209 2.10 -1.08 21.17
C MET A 209 2.87 -0.11 22.08
N ASN A 210 2.21 0.93 22.61
CA ASN A 210 2.87 1.87 23.51
C ASN A 210 3.40 1.16 24.77
N TYR A 211 2.61 0.26 25.35
CA TYR A 211 3.05 -0.56 26.48
C TYR A 211 4.24 -1.45 26.11
N PHE A 212 4.21 -2.07 24.94
CA PHE A 212 5.31 -2.87 24.43
C PHE A 212 6.60 -2.06 24.31
N MET A 213 6.53 -0.88 23.69
CA MET A 213 7.69 0.01 23.52
C MET A 213 8.24 0.52 24.85
N ALA A 214 7.38 0.88 25.80
CA ALA A 214 7.79 1.32 27.13
C ALA A 214 8.51 0.22 27.95
N ASN A 215 8.31 -1.06 27.61
CA ASN A 215 8.89 -2.20 28.32
C ASN A 215 9.81 -3.03 27.42
N ILE A 216 10.30 -2.46 26.31
CA ILE A 216 11.03 -3.19 25.27
C ILE A 216 12.24 -3.95 25.82
N GLN A 217 12.99 -3.32 26.73
CA GLN A 217 14.16 -3.91 27.37
C GLN A 217 13.81 -5.17 28.18
N SER A 218 12.68 -5.17 28.91
CA SER A 218 12.22 -6.36 29.64
C SER A 218 11.85 -7.51 28.70
N PHE A 219 11.30 -7.20 27.51
CA PHE A 219 10.99 -8.23 26.51
C PHE A 219 12.25 -8.82 25.86
N ILE A 220 13.28 -7.99 25.65
CA ILE A 220 14.59 -8.43 25.18
C ILE A 220 15.25 -9.35 26.21
N GLU A 221 15.33 -8.93 27.47
CA GLU A 221 15.94 -9.70 28.56
C GLU A 221 15.26 -11.05 28.82
N LYS A 222 13.93 -11.11 28.63
CA LYS A 222 13.16 -12.37 28.72
C LYS A 222 13.37 -13.31 27.52
N GLY A 223 14.11 -12.89 26.50
CA GLY A 223 14.34 -13.66 25.28
C GLY A 223 13.08 -13.83 24.42
N TRP A 224 12.11 -12.92 24.53
CA TRP A 224 10.88 -12.98 23.72
C TRP A 224 11.10 -12.51 22.29
N ILE A 225 12.14 -11.68 22.07
CA ILE A 225 12.56 -11.22 20.75
C ILE A 225 13.65 -12.16 20.24
N LYS A 226 13.27 -13.08 19.34
CA LYS A 226 14.19 -14.10 18.80
C LYS A 226 15.00 -13.64 17.59
N ASP A 227 14.52 -12.62 16.90
CA ASP A 227 15.19 -12.07 15.73
C ASP A 227 16.25 -11.05 16.18
N LYS A 228 17.52 -11.40 16.01
CA LYS A 228 18.66 -10.56 16.38
C LYS A 228 18.62 -9.20 15.66
N PHE A 229 18.15 -9.15 14.41
CA PHE A 229 18.04 -7.88 13.69
C PHE A 229 17.00 -6.97 14.36
N ALA A 230 15.85 -7.52 14.74
CA ALA A 230 14.81 -6.77 15.46
C ALA A 230 15.30 -6.33 16.85
N GLU A 231 15.96 -7.21 17.59
CA GLU A 231 16.55 -6.89 18.89
C GLU A 231 17.52 -5.71 18.81
N ALA A 232 18.43 -5.72 17.82
CA ALA A 232 19.37 -4.62 17.62
C ALA A 232 18.69 -3.33 17.14
N ASN A 233 17.66 -3.42 16.31
CA ASN A 233 16.85 -2.26 15.93
C ASN A 233 16.23 -1.58 17.17
N PHE A 234 15.72 -2.36 18.12
CA PHE A 234 15.11 -1.82 19.35
C PHE A 234 16.08 -1.13 20.30
N GLN A 235 17.40 -1.26 20.08
CA GLN A 235 18.42 -0.47 20.78
C GLN A 235 18.51 0.98 20.27
N ALA A 236 17.76 1.34 19.22
CA ALA A 236 17.68 2.71 18.74
C ALA A 236 17.10 3.65 19.81
N ASP A 237 17.77 4.79 20.01
CA ASP A 237 17.29 5.85 20.89
C ASP A 237 16.15 6.64 20.21
N VAL A 238 14.93 6.14 20.37
CA VAL A 238 13.72 6.79 19.86
C VAL A 238 12.89 7.30 21.03
N HIS A 239 12.63 8.60 21.04
CA HIS A 239 11.90 9.24 22.13
C HIS A 239 10.39 8.90 22.11
N TRP A 240 9.90 8.25 23.17
CA TRP A 240 8.48 8.05 23.46
C TRP A 240 8.07 8.94 24.63
N SER A 241 7.01 9.74 24.44
CA SER A 241 6.51 10.64 25.49
C SER A 241 5.75 9.90 26.59
N GLY A 242 5.31 8.67 26.31
CA GLY A 242 4.44 7.89 27.18
C GLY A 242 2.95 8.21 26.98
N PHE A 243 2.60 9.30 26.29
CA PHE A 243 1.21 9.69 26.04
C PHE A 243 0.60 9.11 24.75
N GLU A 244 1.37 8.36 23.96
CA GLU A 244 0.94 7.80 22.68
C GLU A 244 -0.26 6.84 22.82
N PHE A 245 -0.45 6.21 23.99
CA PHE A 245 -1.64 5.40 24.28
C PHE A 245 -2.95 6.20 24.16
N LEU A 246 -2.91 7.53 24.38
CA LEU A 246 -4.08 8.39 24.26
C LEU A 246 -4.66 8.37 22.85
N ILE A 247 -3.85 8.10 21.83
CA ILE A 247 -4.30 7.95 20.44
C ILE A 247 -5.26 6.76 20.35
N GLY A 248 -4.91 5.64 20.98
CA GLY A 248 -5.75 4.46 21.06
C GLY A 248 -7.00 4.70 21.91
N VAL A 249 -6.86 5.31 23.09
CA VAL A 249 -7.98 5.68 23.97
C VAL A 249 -8.97 6.59 23.25
N PHE A 250 -8.47 7.58 22.49
CA PHE A 250 -9.29 8.49 21.70
C PHE A 250 -10.15 7.76 20.68
N LEU A 251 -9.61 6.75 19.98
CA LEU A 251 -10.40 5.96 19.03
C LEU A 251 -11.51 5.17 19.73
N ILE A 252 -11.18 4.49 20.84
CA ILE A 252 -12.16 3.72 21.62
C ILE A 252 -13.27 4.64 22.14
N PHE A 253 -12.88 5.76 22.75
CA PHE A 253 -13.79 6.77 23.26
C PHE A 253 -14.69 7.30 22.15
N THR A 254 -14.12 7.70 21.02
CA THR A 254 -14.86 8.19 19.84
C THR A 254 -15.94 7.19 19.42
N VAL A 255 -15.59 5.91 19.30
CA VAL A 255 -16.54 4.88 18.84
C VAL A 255 -17.66 4.67 19.84
N ILE A 256 -17.33 4.49 21.13
CA ILE A 256 -18.31 4.28 22.19
C ILE A 256 -19.22 5.51 22.35
N PHE A 257 -18.63 6.70 22.43
CA PHE A 257 -19.35 7.96 22.55
C PHE A 257 -20.27 8.19 21.36
N SER A 258 -19.78 8.00 20.12
CA SER A 258 -20.58 8.18 18.90
C SER A 258 -21.80 7.27 18.91
N ILE A 259 -21.61 6.00 19.28
CA ILE A 259 -22.71 5.02 19.33
C ILE A 259 -23.67 5.35 20.47
N TRP A 260 -23.20 5.73 21.65
CA TRP A 260 -24.05 6.04 22.79
C TRP A 260 -24.86 7.33 22.60
N TYR A 261 -24.19 8.43 22.24
CA TYR A 261 -24.77 9.77 22.16
C TYR A 261 -25.59 9.96 20.88
N PHE A 262 -25.08 9.52 19.71
CA PHE A 262 -25.75 9.71 18.42
C PHE A 262 -26.58 8.51 17.96
N ARG A 263 -26.89 7.52 18.82
CA ARG A 263 -27.69 6.32 18.46
C ARG A 263 -29.02 6.59 17.75
N ARG A 264 -29.60 7.78 17.93
CA ARG A 264 -30.88 8.18 17.32
C ARG A 264 -30.74 8.90 15.98
N ASN A 265 -29.53 9.32 15.59
CA ASN A 265 -29.29 10.07 14.37
C ASN A 265 -28.11 9.46 13.60
N ILE A 266 -28.41 8.72 12.53
CA ILE A 266 -27.41 7.97 11.77
C ILE A 266 -26.39 8.87 11.07
N ILE A 267 -26.80 10.07 10.65
CA ILE A 267 -25.91 11.03 9.99
C ILE A 267 -24.88 11.55 11.00
N LYS A 268 -25.32 12.03 12.16
CA LYS A 268 -24.41 12.50 13.23
C LYS A 268 -23.49 11.38 13.72
N LEU A 269 -24.02 10.17 13.88
CA LEU A 269 -23.23 8.99 14.24
C LEU A 269 -22.15 8.70 13.19
N SER A 270 -22.51 8.71 11.91
CA SER A 270 -21.57 8.42 10.83
C SER A 270 -20.50 9.50 10.72
N VAL A 271 -20.89 10.78 10.72
CA VAL A 271 -19.94 11.92 10.68
C VAL A 271 -18.97 11.85 11.86
N SER A 272 -19.46 11.61 13.09
CA SER A 272 -18.60 11.48 14.26
C SER A 272 -17.59 10.34 14.13
N LEU A 273 -18.01 9.17 13.66
CA LEU A 273 -17.12 8.01 13.44
C LEU A 273 -16.08 8.28 12.35
N PHE A 274 -16.48 8.83 11.20
CA PHE A 274 -15.55 9.14 10.11
C PHE A 274 -14.56 10.25 10.47
N THR A 275 -15.02 11.33 11.11
CA THR A 275 -14.14 12.40 11.56
C THR A 275 -13.17 11.90 12.64
N GLY A 276 -13.65 11.16 13.64
CA GLY A 276 -12.78 10.66 14.69
C GLY A 276 -11.78 9.61 14.20
N THR A 277 -12.15 8.73 13.26
CA THR A 277 -11.20 7.80 12.64
C THR A 277 -10.19 8.52 11.74
N MET A 278 -10.61 9.54 10.99
CA MET A 278 -9.69 10.38 10.22
C MET A 278 -8.67 11.09 11.11
N LEU A 279 -9.12 11.69 12.22
CA LEU A 279 -8.24 12.33 13.20
C LEU A 279 -7.29 11.32 13.86
N PHE A 280 -7.80 10.16 14.26
CA PHE A 280 -6.99 9.06 14.77
C PHE A 280 -5.87 8.68 13.79
N THR A 281 -6.21 8.46 12.51
CA THR A 281 -5.22 8.10 11.48
C THR A 281 -4.21 9.22 11.25
N ALA A 282 -4.65 10.48 11.19
CA ALA A 282 -3.75 11.62 11.01
C ALA A 282 -2.76 11.75 12.17
N VAL A 283 -3.23 11.67 13.42
CA VAL A 283 -2.38 11.73 14.61
C VAL A 283 -1.41 10.55 14.66
N TRP A 284 -1.87 9.34 14.33
CA TRP A 284 -1.01 8.16 14.23
C TRP A 284 0.11 8.34 13.19
N LEU A 285 -0.21 8.87 12.02
CA LEU A 285 0.79 9.13 10.96
C LEU A 285 1.82 10.17 11.38
N ILE A 286 1.41 11.20 12.11
CA ILE A 286 2.32 12.28 12.52
C ILE A 286 3.17 11.86 13.73
N VAL A 287 2.58 11.17 14.71
CA VAL A 287 3.24 10.89 16.00
C VAL A 287 3.95 9.55 16.03
N VAL A 288 3.33 8.49 15.52
CA VAL A 288 3.82 7.11 15.71
C VAL A 288 4.66 6.64 14.53
N THR A 289 4.29 7.00 13.30
CA THR A 289 4.99 6.52 12.10
C THR A 289 6.48 6.92 12.06
N PRO A 290 6.86 8.18 12.38
CA PRO A 290 8.28 8.55 12.46
C PRO A 290 9.06 7.77 13.52
N LYS A 291 8.41 7.40 14.64
CA LYS A 291 9.06 6.60 15.69
C LYS A 291 9.35 5.19 15.21
N ILE A 292 8.42 4.58 14.48
CA ILE A 292 8.63 3.25 13.85
C ILE A 292 9.77 3.34 12.83
N GLU A 293 9.83 4.40 12.04
CA GLU A 293 10.92 4.66 11.09
C GLU A 293 12.28 4.72 11.80
N GLY A 294 12.35 5.41 12.95
CA GLY A 294 13.50 5.47 13.85
C GLY A 294 14.11 4.11 14.18
N TYR A 295 13.28 3.09 14.42
CA TYR A 295 13.75 1.74 14.69
C TYR A 295 14.09 0.94 13.42
N THR A 296 13.40 1.18 12.32
CA THR A 296 13.38 0.22 11.19
C THR A 296 14.41 0.52 10.11
N GLN A 297 14.76 1.79 9.89
CA GLN A 297 15.63 2.18 8.77
C GLN A 297 16.49 3.42 9.02
N ASN A 298 16.22 4.19 10.08
CA ASN A 298 16.86 5.49 10.31
C ASN A 298 18.40 5.40 10.36
N ALA A 299 18.97 4.40 11.03
CA ALA A 299 20.43 4.23 11.08
C ALA A 299 21.08 4.05 9.69
N ALA A 300 20.42 3.33 8.78
CA ALA A 300 20.89 3.20 7.41
C ALA A 300 20.73 4.51 6.63
N ILE A 301 19.62 5.22 6.83
CA ILE A 301 19.35 6.52 6.20
C ILE A 301 20.42 7.54 6.61
N GLU A 302 20.69 7.68 7.91
CA GLU A 302 21.71 8.60 8.42
C GLU A 302 23.09 8.31 7.82
N PHE A 303 23.45 7.03 7.68
CA PHE A 303 24.71 6.64 7.03
C PHE A 303 24.75 7.04 5.56
N PHE A 304 23.64 6.87 4.81
CA PHE A 304 23.60 7.29 3.41
C PHE A 304 23.65 8.82 3.27
N GLU A 305 22.93 9.55 4.13
CA GLU A 305 22.92 11.01 4.14
C GLU A 305 24.27 11.61 4.55
N SER A 306 25.02 10.96 5.45
CA SER A 306 26.30 11.49 5.93
C SER A 306 27.39 11.53 4.86
N HIS A 307 27.28 10.68 3.83
CA HIS A 307 28.24 10.61 2.72
C HIS A 307 27.76 11.37 1.48
N LYS A 308 26.67 12.12 1.60
CA LYS A 308 26.09 12.86 0.49
C LYS A 308 27.09 13.84 -0.14
N GLY A 309 27.25 13.74 -1.46
CA GLY A 309 28.15 14.61 -2.22
C GLY A 309 29.62 14.16 -2.22
N GLU A 310 29.95 13.08 -1.53
CA GLU A 310 31.26 12.43 -1.66
C GLU A 310 31.36 11.67 -3.00
N ASP A 311 32.56 11.67 -3.59
CA ASP A 311 32.83 10.88 -4.80
C ASP A 311 33.18 9.43 -4.44
N VAL A 312 32.17 8.70 -3.96
CA VAL A 312 32.30 7.34 -3.43
C VAL A 312 31.24 6.42 -4.00
N ILE A 313 31.50 5.11 -3.93
CA ILE A 313 30.54 4.09 -4.30
C ILE A 313 29.73 3.75 -3.04
N MET A 314 28.41 3.84 -3.13
CA MET A 314 27.51 3.55 -2.04
C MET A 314 26.62 2.36 -2.39
N GLY A 315 26.58 1.36 -1.52
CA GLY A 315 25.83 0.14 -1.77
C GLY A 315 25.21 -0.48 -0.53
N VAL A 316 24.36 -1.46 -0.78
CA VAL A 316 23.82 -2.36 0.24
C VAL A 316 24.17 -3.79 -0.12
N TRP A 317 24.32 -4.65 0.87
CA TRP A 317 24.56 -6.06 0.64
C TRP A 317 23.67 -6.94 1.53
N GLY A 318 23.10 -7.98 0.92
CA GLY A 318 22.35 -9.00 1.64
C GLY A 318 20.93 -8.57 2.02
N TYR A 319 20.49 -7.37 1.62
CA TYR A 319 19.11 -6.91 1.70
C TYR A 319 18.80 -5.89 0.60
N LYS A 320 17.54 -5.81 0.19
CA LYS A 320 17.10 -4.85 -0.84
C LYS A 320 16.72 -3.52 -0.20
N SER A 321 17.24 -2.43 -0.73
CA SER A 321 16.87 -1.07 -0.35
C SER A 321 17.09 -0.12 -1.52
N TYR A 322 16.20 0.85 -1.69
CA TYR A 322 16.40 1.98 -2.60
C TYR A 322 16.83 3.26 -1.85
N ALA A 323 16.92 3.21 -0.52
CA ALA A 323 17.25 4.37 0.31
C ALA A 323 18.65 4.91 -0.02
N HIS A 324 19.61 4.01 -0.25
CA HIS A 324 20.98 4.38 -0.61
C HIS A 324 21.09 5.07 -1.98
N HIS A 325 20.13 4.91 -2.89
CA HIS A 325 20.11 5.71 -4.13
C HIS A 325 19.61 7.13 -3.86
N PHE A 326 18.56 7.26 -3.04
CA PHE A 326 17.88 8.53 -2.81
C PHE A 326 18.61 9.43 -1.81
N TYR A 327 18.92 8.90 -0.62
CA TYR A 327 19.46 9.68 0.51
C TYR A 327 20.94 10.04 0.33
N PHE A 328 21.73 9.16 -0.26
CA PHE A 328 23.09 9.46 -0.71
C PHE A 328 23.11 10.45 -1.90
N GLN A 329 22.00 10.58 -2.63
CA GLN A 329 21.92 11.25 -3.93
C GLN A 329 22.90 10.67 -4.94
N MET A 330 22.77 9.36 -5.17
CA MET A 330 23.66 8.64 -6.08
C MET A 330 23.71 9.35 -7.44
N PRO A 331 24.92 9.73 -7.92
CA PRO A 331 25.07 10.31 -9.23
C PRO A 331 24.63 9.31 -10.31
N VAL A 332 24.40 9.79 -11.53
CA VAL A 332 24.05 8.91 -12.65
C VAL A 332 25.06 7.76 -12.72
N PRO A 333 24.60 6.50 -12.72
CA PRO A 333 25.51 5.35 -12.72
C PRO A 333 26.53 5.46 -13.85
N ASP A 334 27.80 5.28 -13.54
CA ASP A 334 28.84 5.13 -14.56
C ASP A 334 28.59 3.79 -15.27
N GLU A 335 28.29 3.83 -16.57
CA GLU A 335 28.00 2.64 -17.37
C GLU A 335 29.16 1.63 -17.36
N ASN A 336 30.38 2.09 -17.04
CA ASN A 336 31.57 1.23 -16.95
C ASN A 336 31.65 0.42 -15.65
N TYR A 337 30.91 0.82 -14.61
CA TYR A 337 30.97 0.22 -13.26
C TYR A 337 29.58 0.05 -12.64
N PRO A 338 28.73 -0.84 -13.19
CA PRO A 338 27.43 -1.12 -12.61
C PRO A 338 27.61 -1.75 -11.23
N PHE A 339 27.12 -1.08 -10.19
CA PHE A 339 27.10 -1.66 -8.85
C PHE A 339 26.14 -2.86 -8.82
N GLU A 340 26.69 -4.05 -8.69
CA GLU A 340 25.95 -5.30 -8.47
C GLU A 340 26.52 -5.98 -7.22
N GLU A 341 25.65 -6.54 -6.36
CA GLU A 341 26.09 -7.26 -5.14
C GLU A 341 27.12 -8.34 -5.46
N GLU A 342 27.03 -8.93 -6.66
CA GLU A 342 27.89 -10.00 -7.17
C GLU A 342 29.24 -9.51 -7.68
N ASN A 343 29.53 -8.20 -7.74
CA ASN A 343 30.78 -7.65 -8.26
C ASN A 343 31.62 -6.91 -7.21
N LEU A 344 31.27 -7.03 -5.92
CA LEU A 344 31.95 -6.33 -4.83
C LEU A 344 33.44 -6.70 -4.66
N TYR A 345 33.86 -7.89 -5.11
CA TYR A 345 35.26 -8.34 -5.08
C TYR A 345 36.17 -7.64 -6.10
N GLN A 346 35.60 -6.92 -7.08
CA GLN A 346 36.40 -6.24 -8.09
C GLN A 346 37.18 -5.05 -7.47
N PRO A 347 38.33 -4.67 -8.05
CA PRO A 347 38.99 -3.42 -7.70
C PRO A 347 38.08 -2.25 -8.06
N TRP A 348 37.86 -1.34 -7.11
CA TRP A 348 37.02 -0.17 -7.32
C TRP A 348 37.89 1.09 -7.37
N PRO A 349 37.72 1.96 -8.38
CA PRO A 349 38.52 3.17 -8.53
C PRO A 349 38.22 4.23 -7.46
N LYS A 350 37.19 4.00 -6.64
CA LYS A 350 36.70 4.92 -5.62
C LYS A 350 36.50 4.16 -4.31
N THR A 351 36.51 4.91 -3.21
CA THR A 351 36.16 4.33 -1.91
C THR A 351 34.75 3.77 -1.97
N THR A 352 34.56 2.56 -1.44
CA THR A 352 33.28 1.85 -1.47
C THR A 352 32.74 1.68 -0.06
N TYR A 353 31.53 2.18 0.16
CA TYR A 353 30.77 2.03 1.39
C TYR A 353 29.63 1.04 1.22
N ILE A 354 29.52 0.09 2.16
CA ILE A 354 28.49 -0.94 2.14
C ILE A 354 27.73 -0.95 3.46
N SER A 355 26.40 -0.93 3.37
CA SER A 355 25.52 -1.26 4.50
C SER A 355 25.05 -2.71 4.39
N THR A 356 25.07 -3.44 5.50
CA THR A 356 24.51 -4.80 5.63
C THR A 356 23.73 -4.91 6.93
N LYS A 357 22.90 -5.95 7.05
CA LYS A 357 22.24 -6.29 8.31
C LYS A 357 23.22 -7.00 9.23
N ILE A 358 23.12 -6.76 10.54
CA ILE A 358 23.98 -7.43 11.53
C ILE A 358 23.93 -8.96 11.45
N THR A 359 22.81 -9.53 11.00
CA THR A 359 22.62 -10.97 10.85
C THR A 359 23.42 -11.60 9.72
N LYS A 360 23.98 -10.78 8.82
CA LYS A 360 24.82 -11.24 7.70
C LYS A 360 26.25 -10.71 7.76
N MET A 361 26.68 -10.14 8.90
CA MET A 361 28.05 -9.62 9.04
C MET A 361 29.09 -10.70 8.82
N GLU A 362 28.98 -11.83 9.51
CA GLU A 362 29.95 -12.92 9.42
C GLU A 362 30.08 -13.45 7.98
N GLU A 363 28.94 -13.57 7.28
CA GLU A 363 28.91 -13.97 5.86
C GLU A 363 29.60 -12.92 4.97
N PHE A 364 29.32 -11.63 5.20
CA PHE A 364 29.93 -10.53 4.46
C PHE A 364 31.44 -10.45 4.67
N GLU A 365 31.90 -10.50 5.92
CA GLU A 365 33.32 -10.42 6.29
C GLU A 365 34.12 -11.62 5.78
N THR A 366 33.49 -12.81 5.75
CA THR A 366 34.11 -14.02 5.19
C THR A 366 34.25 -13.90 3.66
N GLN A 367 33.24 -13.32 2.99
CA GLN A 367 33.23 -13.22 1.54
C GLN A 367 34.07 -12.04 1.01
N PHE A 368 34.16 -10.95 1.77
CA PHE A 368 34.84 -9.71 1.38
C PHE A 368 35.78 -9.20 2.49
N PRO A 369 36.87 -9.93 2.78
CA PRO A 369 37.78 -9.62 3.89
C PRO A 369 38.50 -8.27 3.75
N GLU A 370 38.52 -7.70 2.55
CA GLU A 370 39.11 -6.40 2.27
C GLU A 370 38.28 -5.20 2.76
N PHE A 371 37.01 -5.42 3.10
CA PHE A 371 36.15 -4.39 3.67
C PHE A 371 36.37 -4.26 5.17
N GLN A 372 36.71 -3.05 5.61
CA GLN A 372 36.90 -2.73 7.03
C GLN A 372 35.58 -2.32 7.66
N LEU A 373 35.21 -2.95 8.77
CA LEU A 373 34.07 -2.55 9.58
C LEU A 373 34.31 -1.15 10.18
N LEU A 374 33.40 -0.22 9.91
CA LEU A 374 33.41 1.11 10.51
C LEU A 374 32.77 1.06 11.90
N TYR A 375 31.51 0.62 11.95
CA TYR A 375 30.73 0.46 13.17
C TYR A 375 29.42 -0.29 12.88
N THR A 376 28.74 -0.70 13.96
CA THR A 376 27.37 -1.22 13.91
C THR A 376 26.41 -0.25 14.60
N LYS A 377 25.21 -0.06 14.06
CA LYS A 377 24.18 0.78 14.67
C LYS A 377 22.79 0.23 14.34
N ASN A 378 21.97 0.05 15.37
CA ASN A 378 20.53 -0.28 15.29
C ASN A 378 20.22 -1.32 14.21
N GLY A 379 20.82 -2.51 14.29
CA GLY A 379 20.57 -3.62 13.35
C GLY A 379 21.36 -3.58 12.04
N PHE A 380 22.12 -2.52 11.77
CA PHE A 380 22.96 -2.40 10.58
C PHE A 380 24.45 -2.40 10.93
N ALA A 381 25.26 -2.87 9.98
CA ALA A 381 26.71 -2.79 10.01
C ALA A 381 27.18 -2.06 8.76
N PHE A 382 28.17 -1.20 8.94
CA PHE A 382 28.67 -0.31 7.90
C PHE A 382 30.14 -0.56 7.66
N TYR A 383 30.51 -0.73 6.39
CA TYR A 383 31.84 -1.12 5.97
C TYR A 383 32.42 -0.12 4.96
N LYS A 384 33.74 -0.10 4.88
CA LYS A 384 34.52 0.71 3.93
C LYS A 384 35.61 -0.14 3.28
N LYS A 385 35.74 -0.03 1.95
CA LYS A 385 36.91 -0.45 1.18
C LYS A 385 37.55 0.78 0.57
N ALA A 386 38.87 0.92 0.71
CA ALA A 386 39.60 2.03 0.08
C ALA A 386 39.63 1.86 -1.44
N ALA A 387 39.80 2.96 -2.17
CA ALA A 387 40.02 2.90 -3.61
C ALA A 387 41.31 2.13 -3.93
N GLU A 388 41.30 1.34 -4.99
CA GLU A 388 42.46 0.59 -5.51
C GLU A 388 43.04 1.24 -6.77
#